data_AF-A0A8I1DT81-F1
#
_entry.id   AF-A0A8I1DT81-F1
#
_cell.length_a   1.000
_cell.length_b   1.000
_cell.length_c   1.000
_cell.angle_alpha   90.00
_cell.angle_beta   90.00
_cell.angle_gamma   90.00
#
_symmetry.space_group_name_H-M   'P 1'
#
loop_
_entity.id
_entity.type
_entity.pdbx_description
1 polymer ?
#
loop_
_entity_poly.entity_id
_entity_poly.type
_entity_poly.pdbx_seq_one_letter_code
_entity_poly.pdbx_strand_id
1 'polypeptide(L)'
;LKELQAWRLARVVHVMDDRRDHFETSTDIWELFKLIVEGRRQREIDPTLTMLRDTLASPEMADETPLTAQRVRETLDFLEILTTWSDEMLR
;
A
#
# COMPACT_ATOMS: atom_id res chain seq x y z
N LEU A 1 -8.21 -9.61 -14.96
CA LEU A 1 -7.97 -10.91 -14.30
C LEU A 1 -6.54 -11.09 -13.80
N LYS A 2 -5.49 -10.90 -14.62
CA LYS A 2 -4.09 -10.98 -14.16
C LYS A 2 -3.75 -10.00 -13.03
N GLU A 3 -4.24 -8.76 -13.12
CA GLU A 3 -4.06 -7.77 -12.06
C GLU A 3 -4.74 -8.20 -10.75
N LEU A 4 -6.00 -8.64 -10.79
CA LEU A 4 -6.69 -9.14 -9.59
C LEU A 4 -5.94 -10.31 -8.94
N GLN A 5 -5.31 -11.18 -9.73
CA GLN A 5 -4.44 -12.25 -9.21
C GLN A 5 -3.14 -11.70 -8.60
N ALA A 6 -2.50 -10.72 -9.25
CA ALA A 6 -1.31 -10.04 -8.70
C ALA A 6 -1.62 -9.35 -7.36
N TRP A 7 -2.85 -8.88 -7.18
CA TRP A 7 -3.36 -8.31 -5.93
C TRP A 7 -3.93 -9.36 -4.94
N ARG A 8 -3.89 -10.66 -5.29
CA ARG A 8 -4.47 -11.77 -4.51
C ARG A 8 -5.99 -11.67 -4.27
N LEU A 9 -6.70 -10.90 -5.09
CA LEU A 9 -8.15 -10.70 -5.02
C LEU A 9 -8.94 -11.76 -5.79
N ALA A 10 -8.28 -12.45 -6.74
CA ALA A 10 -8.84 -13.58 -7.47
C ALA A 10 -7.83 -14.71 -7.52
N ARG A 11 -8.31 -15.96 -7.47
CA ARG A 11 -7.49 -17.16 -7.64
C ARG A 11 -8.07 -18.06 -8.72
N VAL A 12 -7.19 -18.81 -9.39
CA VAL A 12 -7.61 -19.85 -10.35
C VAL A 12 -8.15 -21.04 -9.57
N VAL A 13 -9.27 -21.58 -10.03
CA VAL A 13 -9.81 -22.86 -9.58
C VAL A 13 -9.95 -23.80 -10.75
N HIS A 14 -9.70 -25.08 -10.48
CA HIS A 14 -9.87 -26.13 -11.48
C HIS A 14 -11.22 -26.80 -11.29
N VAL A 15 -11.99 -26.85 -12.37
CA VAL A 15 -13.25 -27.58 -12.44
C VAL A 15 -13.00 -28.90 -13.15
N MET A 16 -13.36 -30.02 -12.51
CA MET A 16 -13.14 -31.34 -13.11
C MET A 16 -13.83 -31.45 -14.48
N ASP A 17 -13.12 -32.05 -15.43
CA ASP A 17 -13.54 -32.23 -16.83
C ASP A 17 -13.72 -30.94 -17.64
N ASP A 18 -13.28 -29.79 -17.11
CA ASP A 18 -13.15 -28.53 -17.85
C ASP A 18 -11.67 -28.10 -17.93
N ARG A 19 -11.23 -27.72 -19.13
CA ARG A 19 -9.85 -27.27 -19.40
C ARG A 19 -9.69 -25.75 -19.33
N ARG A 20 -10.76 -25.02 -19.08
CA ARG A 20 -10.75 -23.56 -18.93
C ARG A 20 -10.27 -23.15 -17.56
N ASP A 21 -9.62 -22.00 -17.49
CA ASP A 21 -9.32 -21.35 -16.21
C ASP A 21 -10.62 -20.76 -15.65
N HIS A 22 -11.04 -21.26 -14.49
CA HIS A 22 -12.11 -20.65 -13.69
C HIS A 22 -11.48 -19.79 -12.61
N PHE A 23 -12.17 -18.74 -12.21
CA PHE A 23 -11.66 -17.79 -11.21
C PHE A 23 -12.70 -17.57 -10.14
N GLU A 24 -12.24 -17.50 -8.88
CA GLU A 24 -13.08 -17.14 -7.76
C GLU A 24 -12.42 -16.04 -6.92
N THR A 25 -13.26 -15.25 -6.25
CA THR A 25 -12.86 -14.21 -5.30
C THR A 25 -13.36 -14.58 -3.91
N SER A 26 -12.78 -13.98 -2.87
CA SER A 26 -13.41 -14.04 -1.54
C SER A 26 -14.81 -13.42 -1.61
N THR A 27 -15.78 -14.02 -0.91
CA THR A 27 -17.10 -13.42 -0.68
C THR A 27 -17.12 -12.54 0.56
N ASP A 28 -16.10 -12.64 1.41
CA ASP A 28 -15.92 -11.80 2.58
C ASP A 28 -15.35 -10.44 2.17
N ILE A 29 -16.19 -9.42 2.29
CA ILE A 29 -15.85 -8.03 1.95
C ILE A 29 -14.71 -7.52 2.83
N TRP A 30 -14.64 -7.93 4.10
CA TRP A 30 -13.61 -7.49 5.03
C TRP A 30 -12.25 -8.02 4.62
N GLU A 31 -12.15 -9.31 4.27
CA GLU A 31 -10.91 -9.89 3.75
C GLU A 31 -10.43 -9.22 2.46
N LEU A 32 -11.34 -8.91 1.53
CA LEU A 32 -11.00 -8.17 0.31
C LEU A 32 -10.46 -6.78 0.63
N PHE A 33 -11.10 -6.07 1.56
CA PHE A 33 -10.67 -4.74 1.98
C PHE A 33 -9.27 -4.78 2.61
N LYS A 34 -8.99 -5.72 3.51
CA LYS A 34 -7.65 -5.90 4.12
C LYS A 34 -6.57 -6.11 3.07
N LEU A 35 -6.82 -7.01 2.10
CA LEU A 35 -5.87 -7.28 1.00
C LEU A 35 -5.60 -6.03 0.15
N ILE A 36 -6.62 -5.20 -0.09
CA ILE A 36 -6.46 -3.95 -0.84
C ILE A 36 -5.61 -2.95 -0.04
N VAL A 37 -5.92 -2.74 1.24
CA VAL A 37 -5.19 -1.78 2.10
C VAL A 37 -3.74 -2.20 2.25
N GLU A 38 -3.45 -3.47 2.55
CA GLU A 38 -2.10 -4.01 2.60
C GLU A 38 -1.36 -3.81 1.28
N GLY A 39 -2.03 -4.13 0.16
CA GLY A 39 -1.46 -3.97 -1.17
C GLY A 39 -1.12 -2.52 -1.50
N ARG A 40 -1.99 -1.57 -1.13
CA ARG A 40 -1.76 -0.13 -1.28
C ARG A 40 -0.61 0.33 -0.40
N ARG A 41 -0.58 -0.09 0.87
CA ARG A 41 0.49 0.25 1.79
C ARG A 41 1.85 -0.15 1.22
N GLN A 42 2.00 -1.42 0.87
CA GLN A 42 3.27 -1.95 0.40
C GLN A 42 3.77 -1.34 -0.91
N ARG A 43 2.86 -1.00 -1.83
CA ARG A 43 3.23 -0.53 -3.18
C ARG A 43 3.28 0.98 -3.33
N GLU A 44 2.56 1.73 -2.50
CA GLU A 44 2.41 3.19 -2.66
C GLU A 44 2.85 3.94 -1.41
N ILE A 45 2.46 3.49 -0.21
CA ILE A 45 2.69 4.26 1.02
C ILE A 45 4.11 4.04 1.58
N ASP A 46 4.54 2.79 1.75
CA ASP A 46 5.87 2.49 2.33
C ASP A 46 7.02 3.06 1.46
N PRO A 47 6.98 2.99 0.12
CA PRO A 47 7.98 3.65 -0.73
C PRO A 47 7.96 5.18 -0.58
N THR A 48 6.78 5.78 -0.44
CA THR A 48 6.65 7.23 -0.25
C THR A 48 7.20 7.67 1.11
N LEU A 49 6.92 6.93 2.18
CA LEU A 49 7.50 7.18 3.50
C LEU A 49 9.03 7.11 3.46
N THR A 50 9.58 6.11 2.78
CA THR A 50 11.03 5.97 2.60
C THR A 50 11.60 7.18 1.86
N MET A 51 10.99 7.55 0.73
CA MET A 51 11.41 8.71 -0.06
C MET A 51 11.36 10.02 0.74
N LEU A 52 10.32 10.25 1.53
CA LEU A 52 10.20 11.45 2.37
C LEU A 52 11.27 11.50 3.46
N ARG A 53 11.58 10.36 4.10
CA ARG A 53 12.66 10.26 5.09
C ARG A 53 14.02 10.53 4.46
N ASP A 54 14.28 9.91 3.30
CA ASP A 54 15.53 10.11 2.56
C ASP A 54 15.68 11.57 2.12
N THR A 55 14.59 12.19 1.67
CA THR A 55 14.57 13.61 1.27
C THR A 55 14.90 14.53 2.44
N LEU A 56 14.36 14.27 3.63
CA LEU A 56 14.68 15.05 4.84
C LEU A 56 16.11 14.81 5.34
N ALA A 57 16.68 13.63 5.08
CA ALA A 57 18.05 13.28 5.46
C ALA A 57 19.10 13.72 4.42
N SER A 58 18.67 14.08 3.20
CA SER A 58 19.57 14.50 2.12
C SER A 58 20.31 15.79 2.50
N PRO A 59 21.62 15.91 2.22
CA PRO A 59 22.36 17.16 2.35
C PRO A 59 21.74 18.32 1.58
N GLU A 60 21.07 18.03 0.46
CA GLU A 60 20.41 19.03 -0.40
C GLU A 60 19.28 19.77 0.35
N MET A 61 18.68 19.13 1.36
CA MET A 61 17.66 19.75 2.21
C MET A 61 18.22 20.90 3.06
N ALA A 62 19.53 20.96 3.27
CA ALA A 62 20.18 22.07 3.99
C ALA A 62 20.18 23.37 3.16
N ASP A 63 20.12 23.26 1.83
CA ASP A 63 20.10 24.40 0.91
C ASP A 63 18.67 24.91 0.64
N GLU A 64 17.66 24.17 1.11
CA GLU A 64 16.24 24.50 0.94
C GLU A 64 15.72 25.50 1.98
N THR A 65 14.56 26.09 1.71
CA THR A 65 13.92 26.98 2.68
C THR A 65 13.45 26.20 3.91
N PRO A 66 13.49 26.79 5.13
CA PRO A 66 12.93 26.14 6.32
C PRO A 66 11.47 25.71 6.17
N LEU A 67 10.68 26.48 5.40
CA LEU A 67 9.30 26.17 5.09
C LEU A 67 9.16 24.92 4.22
N THR A 68 10.05 24.71 3.24
CA THR A 68 10.08 23.50 2.41
C THR A 68 10.30 22.26 3.29
N ALA A 69 11.35 22.27 4.10
CA ALA A 69 11.69 21.17 5.00
C ALA A 69 10.56 20.88 6.02
N GLN A 70 9.89 21.92 6.51
CA GLN A 70 8.73 21.78 7.39
C GLN A 70 7.57 21.06 6.70
N ARG A 71 7.21 21.45 5.47
CA ARG A 71 6.10 20.82 4.74
C ARG A 71 6.35 19.35 4.43
N VAL A 72 7.59 18.99 4.09
CA VAL A 72 7.98 17.59 3.86
C VAL A 72 7.83 16.79 5.16
N ARG A 73 8.26 17.36 6.29
CA ARG A 73 8.11 16.73 7.61
C ARG A 73 6.65 16.55 8.02
N GLU A 74 5.82 17.57 7.88
CA GLU A 74 4.38 17.48 8.17
C GLU A 74 3.69 16.40 7.31
N THR A 75 4.10 16.26 6.04
CA THR A 75 3.59 15.22 5.15
C THR A 75 4.02 13.83 5.60
N LEU A 76 5.30 13.68 6.00
CA LEU A 76 5.82 12.43 6.55
C LEU A 76 5.05 12.03 7.82
N ASP A 77 4.95 12.94 8.79
CA ASP A 77 4.27 12.70 10.07
C ASP A 77 2.81 12.29 9.85
N PHE A 78 2.12 12.97 8.94
CA PHE A 78 0.73 12.63 8.59
C PHE A 78 0.61 11.21 8.01
N LEU A 79 1.48 10.83 7.08
CA LEU A 79 1.48 9.48 6.52
C LEU A 79 1.85 8.42 7.55
N GLU A 80 2.77 8.69 8.47
CA GLU A 80 3.12 7.77 9.56
C GLU A 80 1.93 7.53 10.50
N ILE A 81 1.19 8.58 10.87
CA ILE A 81 -0.04 8.46 11.66
C ILE A 81 -1.08 7.61 10.91
N LEU A 82 -1.31 7.88 9.63
CA LEU A 82 -2.25 7.11 8.81
C LEU A 82 -1.87 5.62 8.76
N THR A 83 -0.58 5.30 8.57
CA THR A 83 -0.14 3.89 8.54
C THR A 83 -0.30 3.19 9.88
N THR A 84 -0.02 3.89 10.98
CA THR A 84 -0.19 3.33 12.33
C THR A 84 -1.66 3.00 12.59
N TRP A 85 -2.56 3.92 12.26
CA TRP A 85 -4.00 3.69 12.39
C TRP A 85 -4.51 2.57 11.48
N SER A 86 -4.01 2.48 10.24
CA SER A 86 -4.38 1.36 9.37
C SER A 86 -3.95 0.02 9.94
N ASP A 87 -2.79 -0.04 10.61
CA ASP A 87 -2.29 -1.29 11.21
C ASP A 87 -3.13 -1.73 12.41
N GLU A 88 -3.60 -0.77 13.20
CA GLU A 88 -4.53 -1.04 14.30
C GLU A 88 -5.90 -1.50 13.79
N MET A 89 -6.41 -0.91 12.71
CA MET A 89 -7.67 -1.30 12.09
C MET A 89 -7.60 -2.70 11.45
N LEU A 90 -6.42 -3.11 10.96
CA LEU A 90 -6.21 -4.41 10.30
C LEU A 90 -5.88 -5.56 11.27
N ARG A 91 -5.59 -5.27 12.54
CA ARG A 91 -5.42 -6.27 13.62
C ARG A 91 -6.74 -6.89 14.04
#